data_AF-A0A9P3J4I6-F1
#
_entry.id   AF-A0A9P3J4I6-F1
#
_cell.length_a   1.000
_cell.length_b   1.000
_cell.length_c   1.000
_cell.angle_alpha   90.00
_cell.angle_beta   90.00
_cell.angle_gamma   90.00
#
_symmetry.space_group_name_H-M   'P 1'
#
loop_
_entity.id
_entity.type
_entity.pdbx_description
1 polymer ?
#
loop_
_entity_poly.entity_id
_entity_poly.type
_entity_poly.pdbx_seq_one_letter_code
_entity_poly.pdbx_strand_id
1 'polypeptide(L)'
;MSPRLLAAVAVALSLVALSAAMFAPDSNVASLDSDGFTSQVLGQPAVWLVEFHQDKCEPCLQFAPEVAKVADLLKGLVKIVSLVSPTLAAKYGVKEPCGEVLFFPLGEDKEEGDPERMPLSSSLKALTAAVYSLAPDSFVRHITAGSLEVFAQTNPLQPKVFLFTSKKETPGMYKVLSTTFRKDALFALVHESEKKIVARFKVTKFPHMSIMFPAPSPGREGEVQLTVRDFPGPLKYHSVAPQLMQLVAAARQFAAPSAEIVELGTGKVGQDDAFQTDCVDSNRLCVIGLFNTDSPLDQLKRVAAKWQRGGQFVFMWLDAGRHKAVAARVLPVVGVSPPDLPTAVVVSPRKMRCAALPEAFSPPVLDAFLDSLLAGRVRTFALDRLPSFLPGQSGETAAASEASEETEEPEQIEEEEFDLADIMSEQVEDADAVASKEHKILQADKEAEEEAARKLAEAEAAKKASKKKKKKSKGKKKSSKAADADVRDEL
;
A
#
# COMPACT_ATOMS: atom_id res chain seq x y z
N MET A 1 18.04 40.05 58.14
CA MET A 1 18.55 39.10 57.14
C MET A 1 18.72 39.87 55.84
N SER A 2 19.92 39.89 55.28
CA SER A 2 20.35 40.88 54.28
C SER A 2 19.77 40.61 52.88
N PRO A 3 19.49 41.65 52.08
CA PRO A 3 18.89 41.57 50.74
C PRO A 3 19.81 40.92 49.69
N ARG A 4 20.99 40.42 50.09
CA ARG A 4 21.96 39.76 49.21
C ARG A 4 21.69 38.26 49.00
N LEU A 5 20.84 37.63 49.82
CA LEU A 5 20.50 36.21 49.66
C LEU A 5 19.42 35.94 48.60
N LEU A 6 18.57 36.92 48.28
CA LEU A 6 17.49 36.75 47.30
C LEU A 6 17.98 36.85 45.84
N ALA A 7 19.11 37.52 45.59
CA ALA A 7 19.70 37.61 44.26
C ALA A 7 20.40 36.30 43.82
N ALA A 8 20.85 35.48 44.77
CA ALA A 8 21.53 34.22 44.47
C ALA A 8 20.56 33.08 44.06
N VAL A 9 19.31 33.14 44.51
CA VAL A 9 18.28 32.14 44.16
C VAL A 9 17.63 32.45 42.79
N ALA A 10 17.63 33.70 42.36
CA ALA A 10 17.10 34.10 41.04
C ALA A 10 18.07 33.83 39.87
N VAL A 11 19.38 33.67 40.13
CA VAL A 11 20.35 33.31 39.08
C VAL A 11 20.50 31.78 38.94
N ALA A 12 20.17 31.01 39.97
CA ALA A 12 20.23 29.54 39.93
C ALA A 12 19.00 28.86 39.30
N LEU A 13 17.98 29.63 38.89
CA LEU A 13 16.78 29.11 38.21
C LEU A 13 16.65 29.66 36.77
N SER A 14 17.78 29.83 36.07
CA SER A 14 17.80 30.16 34.63
C SER A 14 18.69 29.25 33.77
N LEU A 15 19.33 28.23 34.36
CA LEU A 15 19.77 27.05 33.59
C LEU A 15 18.62 26.03 33.53
N VAL A 16 17.48 26.45 32.97
CA VAL A 16 16.68 25.46 32.23
C VAL A 16 17.57 25.06 31.08
N ALA A 17 18.05 23.82 31.10
CA ALA A 17 18.77 23.24 29.98
C ALA A 17 17.94 23.49 28.72
N LEU A 18 18.41 24.43 27.90
CA LEU A 18 17.95 24.56 26.53
C LEU A 18 18.44 23.29 25.85
N SER A 19 17.61 22.25 25.91
CA SER A 19 17.69 21.14 24.98
C SER A 19 17.61 21.79 23.60
N ALA A 20 18.76 21.92 22.96
CA ALA A 20 18.84 22.32 21.57
C ALA A 20 18.24 21.16 20.78
N ALA A 21 16.92 21.18 20.62
CA ALA A 21 16.29 20.40 19.58
C ALA A 21 17.01 20.76 18.27
N MET A 22 17.64 19.78 17.63
CA MET A 22 18.42 20.00 16.40
C MET A 22 17.57 20.64 15.29
N PHE A 23 16.26 20.41 15.35
CA PHE A 23 15.29 20.95 14.42
C PHE A 23 14.21 21.72 15.15
N ALA A 24 13.67 22.75 14.49
CA ALA A 24 12.56 23.52 15.01
C ALA A 24 11.29 22.62 15.14
N PRO A 25 10.39 22.89 16.10
CA PRO A 25 9.18 22.09 16.32
C PRO A 25 8.24 22.02 15.11
N ASP A 26 8.30 23.01 14.22
CA ASP A 26 7.52 23.13 12.98
C ASP A 26 8.25 22.62 11.74
N SER A 27 9.45 22.06 11.90
CA SER A 27 10.19 21.46 10.79
C SER A 27 9.51 20.18 10.28
N ASN A 28 9.76 19.83 9.02
CA ASN A 28 9.29 18.57 8.44
C ASN A 28 10.18 17.37 8.80
N VAL A 29 11.05 17.51 9.82
CA VAL A 29 11.92 16.46 10.35
C VAL A 29 11.38 16.03 11.70
N ALA A 30 10.96 14.77 11.81
CA ALA A 30 10.48 14.23 13.07
C ALA A 30 11.65 13.73 13.92
N SER A 31 11.69 14.11 15.19
CA SER A 31 12.64 13.53 16.16
C SER A 31 12.01 12.26 16.75
N LEU A 32 12.68 11.12 16.62
CA LEU A 32 12.22 9.83 17.17
C LEU A 32 13.25 9.22 18.11
N ASP A 33 12.77 8.42 19.06
CA ASP A 33 13.57 7.49 19.85
C ASP A 33 13.52 6.07 19.25
N SER A 34 14.19 5.11 19.90
CA SER A 34 14.25 3.72 19.41
C SER A 34 12.88 3.05 19.31
N ASP A 35 11.95 3.34 20.22
CA ASP A 35 10.60 2.76 20.21
C ASP A 35 9.72 3.40 19.12
N GLY A 36 9.87 4.71 18.93
CA GLY A 36 9.29 5.45 17.81
C GLY A 36 9.78 4.94 16.46
N PHE A 37 11.06 4.56 16.35
CA PHE A 37 11.62 3.99 15.12
C PHE A 37 10.87 2.72 14.68
N THR A 38 10.72 1.73 15.57
CA THR A 38 10.05 0.47 15.22
C THR A 38 8.58 0.70 14.84
N SER A 39 7.84 1.43 15.67
CA SER A 39 6.40 1.66 15.44
C SER A 39 6.10 2.54 14.22
N GLN A 40 6.94 3.54 13.94
CA GLN A 40 6.70 4.48 12.86
C GLN A 40 7.43 4.11 11.58
N VAL A 41 8.75 3.92 11.64
CA VAL A 41 9.58 3.67 10.45
C VAL A 41 9.29 2.27 9.90
N LEU A 42 9.35 1.24 10.74
CA LEU A 42 9.14 -0.14 10.31
C LEU A 42 7.65 -0.46 10.18
N GLY A 43 6.82 -0.06 11.13
CA GLY A 43 5.39 -0.41 11.18
C GLY A 43 4.45 0.36 10.25
N GLN A 44 4.86 1.48 9.64
CA GLN A 44 3.98 2.24 8.74
C GLN A 44 4.33 2.04 7.25
N PRO A 45 3.35 1.87 6.35
CA PRO A 45 3.58 1.74 4.92
C PRO A 45 3.86 3.10 4.26
N ALA A 46 4.99 3.71 4.62
CA ALA A 46 5.50 4.98 4.07
C ALA A 46 6.99 4.85 3.72
N VAL A 47 7.50 5.70 2.83
CA VAL A 47 8.93 5.82 2.54
C VAL A 47 9.57 6.69 3.62
N TRP A 48 10.70 6.25 4.18
CA TRP A 48 11.40 6.98 5.23
C TRP A 48 12.86 7.25 4.85
N LEU A 49 13.32 8.45 5.20
CA LEU A 49 14.74 8.76 5.29
C LEU A 49 15.08 8.95 6.77
N VAL A 50 16.08 8.21 7.22
CA VAL A 50 16.46 8.13 8.63
C VAL A 50 17.87 8.67 8.76
N GLU A 51 17.98 9.83 9.39
CA GLU A 51 19.26 10.40 9.82
C GLU A 51 19.56 9.92 11.24
N PHE A 52 20.73 9.32 11.43
CA PHE A 52 21.26 9.06 12.76
C PHE A 52 22.18 10.19 13.15
N HIS A 53 22.02 10.73 14.35
CA HIS A 53 22.92 11.75 14.90
C HIS A 53 23.35 11.40 16.32
N GLN A 54 24.38 12.12 16.80
CA GLN A 54 24.88 12.00 18.17
C GLN A 54 24.41 13.16 19.04
N ASP A 55 24.17 12.88 20.33
CA ASP A 55 23.89 13.92 21.31
C ASP A 55 25.04 14.92 21.40
N LYS A 56 24.71 16.22 21.40
CA LYS A 56 25.67 17.33 21.54
C LYS A 56 26.76 17.34 20.46
N CYS A 57 26.41 16.92 19.25
CA CYS A 57 27.27 16.88 18.09
C CYS A 57 27.25 18.22 17.32
N GLU A 58 28.30 19.02 17.46
CA GLU A 58 28.45 20.27 16.71
C GLU A 58 28.49 20.08 15.18
N PRO A 59 29.18 19.05 14.62
CA PRO A 59 29.12 18.78 13.18
C PRO A 59 27.71 18.48 12.67
N CYS A 60 26.88 17.78 13.46
CA CYS A 60 25.50 17.44 13.10
C CYS A 60 24.63 18.69 12.96
N LEU A 61 24.87 19.72 13.78
CA LEU A 61 24.19 21.02 13.66
C LEU A 61 24.48 21.72 12.34
N GLN A 62 25.62 21.46 11.69
CA GLN A 62 25.93 22.02 10.37
C GLN A 62 25.11 21.39 9.26
N PHE A 63 24.72 20.11 9.41
CA PHE A 63 23.90 19.38 8.44
C PHE A 63 22.40 19.57 8.63
N ALA A 64 21.94 19.90 9.85
CA ALA A 64 20.52 20.11 10.15
C ALA A 64 19.80 21.07 9.16
N PRO A 65 20.37 22.22 8.75
CA PRO A 65 19.75 23.08 7.74
C PRO A 65 19.61 22.42 6.36
N GLU A 66 20.50 21.51 5.99
CA GLU A 66 20.39 20.75 4.74
C GLU A 66 19.31 19.69 4.84
N VAL A 67 19.28 18.92 5.93
CA VAL A 67 18.22 17.93 6.21
C VAL A 67 16.84 18.59 6.21
N ALA A 68 16.69 19.76 6.83
CA ALA A 68 15.45 20.51 6.82
C ALA A 68 15.01 20.90 5.39
N LYS A 69 15.95 21.35 4.53
CA LYS A 69 15.66 21.62 3.11
C LYS A 69 15.26 20.36 2.36
N VAL A 70 15.89 19.22 2.63
CA VAL A 70 15.47 17.92 2.05
C VAL A 70 14.03 17.62 2.48
N ALA A 71 13.73 17.77 3.77
CA ALA A 71 12.42 17.48 4.33
C ALA A 71 11.33 18.37 3.74
N ASP A 72 11.63 19.64 3.49
CA ASP A 72 10.71 20.57 2.83
C ASP A 72 10.48 20.20 1.37
N LEU A 73 11.54 19.83 0.63
CA LEU A 73 11.45 19.42 -0.77
C LEU A 73 10.71 18.09 -0.95
N LEU A 74 10.92 17.16 -0.01
CA LEU A 74 10.34 15.82 -0.02
C LEU A 74 9.04 15.74 0.79
N LYS A 75 8.51 16.87 1.26
CA LYS A 75 7.31 16.92 2.09
C LYS A 75 6.16 16.17 1.44
N GLY A 76 5.69 15.14 2.14
CA GLY A 76 4.62 14.25 1.69
C GLY A 76 5.07 13.07 0.83
N LEU A 77 6.25 13.13 0.19
CA LEU A 77 6.85 12.00 -0.55
C LEU A 77 7.54 11.02 0.38
N VAL A 78 8.37 11.57 1.27
CA VAL A 78 9.25 10.83 2.16
C VAL A 78 9.14 11.48 3.52
N LYS A 79 8.97 10.65 4.55
CA LYS A 79 9.04 11.11 5.93
C LYS A 79 10.50 11.11 6.34
N ILE A 80 10.98 12.24 6.85
CA ILE A 80 12.35 12.35 7.33
C ILE A 80 12.32 12.32 8.84
N VAL A 81 13.12 11.41 9.40
CA VAL A 81 13.29 11.30 10.85
C VAL A 81 14.75 11.48 11.18
N SER A 82 15.00 12.16 12.29
CA SER A 82 16.31 12.25 12.90
C SER A 82 16.25 11.57 14.26
N LEU A 83 17.21 10.70 14.56
CA LEU A 83 17.18 9.91 15.78
C LEU A 83 18.55 9.72 16.41
N VAL A 84 18.55 9.67 17.75
CA VAL A 84 19.74 9.36 18.57
C VAL A 84 19.61 7.94 19.09
N SER A 85 20.28 7.00 18.44
CA SER A 85 20.33 5.60 18.91
C SER A 85 21.60 4.92 18.42
N PRO A 86 22.65 4.87 19.25
CA PRO A 86 23.89 4.17 18.90
C PRO A 86 23.66 2.70 18.58
N THR A 87 22.70 2.05 19.25
CA THR A 87 22.35 0.65 19.04
C THR A 87 21.75 0.41 17.65
N LEU A 88 20.79 1.24 17.24
CA LEU A 88 20.19 1.13 15.90
C LEU A 88 21.18 1.55 14.81
N ALA A 89 21.99 2.58 15.05
CA ALA A 89 23.06 2.98 14.13
C ALA A 89 24.04 1.82 13.88
N ALA A 90 24.46 1.13 14.94
CA ALA A 90 25.31 -0.06 14.83
C ALA A 90 24.60 -1.23 14.13
N LYS A 91 23.31 -1.48 14.43
CA LYS A 91 22.50 -2.52 13.79
C LYS A 91 22.47 -2.37 12.27
N TYR A 92 22.30 -1.14 11.77
CA TYR A 92 22.26 -0.85 10.34
C TYR A 92 23.63 -0.47 9.74
N GLY A 93 24.72 -0.63 10.51
CA GLY A 93 26.08 -0.40 10.04
C GLY A 93 26.36 1.03 9.59
N VAL A 94 25.74 2.02 10.25
CA VAL A 94 26.04 3.46 10.08
C VAL A 94 27.40 3.72 10.72
N LYS A 95 28.37 4.18 9.92
CA LYS A 95 29.75 4.40 10.39
C LYS A 95 29.97 5.85 10.78
N GLU A 96 29.31 6.76 10.06
CA GLU A 96 29.40 8.19 10.27
C GLU A 96 28.00 8.72 10.63
N PRO A 97 27.66 8.85 11.92
CA PRO A 97 26.38 9.38 12.38
C PRO A 97 26.25 10.90 12.15
N CYS A 98 26.97 11.45 11.17
CA CYS A 98 26.97 12.85 10.81
C CYS A 98 27.01 12.93 9.28
N GLY A 99 25.85 12.89 8.63
CA GLY A 99 25.77 13.05 7.17
C GLY A 99 25.59 11.77 6.36
N GLU A 100 25.25 10.64 6.97
CA GLU A 100 24.67 9.46 6.30
C GLU A 100 23.16 9.39 6.60
N VAL A 101 22.35 9.07 5.59
CA VAL A 101 20.93 8.78 5.76
C VAL A 101 20.60 7.38 5.23
N LEU A 102 19.73 6.68 5.95
CA LEU A 102 19.19 5.39 5.53
C LEU A 102 17.85 5.58 4.85
N PHE A 103 17.70 4.99 3.68
CA PHE A 103 16.46 4.93 2.95
C PHE A 103 15.72 3.62 3.24
N PHE A 104 14.51 3.75 3.76
CA PHE A 104 13.60 2.64 3.95
C PHE A 104 12.49 2.70 2.88
N PRO A 105 12.40 1.68 1.99
CA PRO A 105 11.43 1.65 0.90
C PRO A 105 9.99 1.52 1.40
N LEU A 106 9.03 1.69 0.49
CA LEU A 106 7.62 1.45 0.79
C LEU A 106 7.38 -0.05 1.01
N GLY A 107 6.86 -0.42 2.18
CA GLY A 107 6.53 -1.80 2.52
C GLY A 107 6.13 -1.91 3.99
N GLU A 108 5.52 -3.03 4.36
CA GLU A 108 5.28 -3.42 5.75
C GLU A 108 6.44 -4.33 6.24
N ASP A 109 7.09 -5.07 5.33
CA ASP A 109 8.23 -5.95 5.62
C ASP A 109 9.59 -5.23 5.60
N LYS A 110 9.69 -4.11 6.32
CA LYS A 110 10.95 -3.34 6.42
C LYS A 110 11.98 -3.97 7.36
N GLU A 111 11.59 -5.00 8.10
CA GLU A 111 12.47 -5.68 9.05
C GLU A 111 13.44 -6.65 8.36
N GLU A 112 13.05 -7.21 7.21
CA GLU A 112 13.84 -8.20 6.46
C GLU A 112 14.77 -7.58 5.41
N GLY A 113 14.53 -6.32 5.03
CA GLY A 113 15.30 -5.62 4.00
C GLY A 113 16.44 -4.77 4.57
N ASP A 114 17.61 -4.84 3.94
CA ASP A 114 18.71 -3.91 4.20
C ASP A 114 18.37 -2.52 3.62
N PRO A 115 18.31 -1.45 4.44
CA PRO A 115 18.04 -0.11 3.94
C PRO A 115 19.22 0.41 3.10
N GLU A 116 18.91 1.15 2.03
CA GLU A 116 19.94 1.74 1.19
C GLU A 116 20.60 2.92 1.92
N ARG A 117 21.94 2.92 1.99
CA ARG A 117 22.73 4.00 2.57
C ARG A 117 23.04 5.05 1.53
N MET A 118 22.86 6.32 1.87
CA MET A 118 23.34 7.42 1.02
C MET A 118 23.97 8.56 1.83
N PRO A 119 25.01 9.21 1.28
CA PRO A 119 25.57 10.40 1.90
C PRO A 119 24.58 11.57 1.72
N LEU A 120 24.26 12.23 2.83
CA LEU A 120 23.47 13.46 2.87
C LEU A 120 24.12 14.60 2.08
N SER A 121 25.46 14.61 2.03
CA SER A 121 26.26 15.56 1.23
C SER A 121 26.06 15.39 -0.28
N SER A 122 25.40 14.31 -0.72
CA SER A 122 24.90 14.20 -2.09
C SER A 122 23.92 15.34 -2.36
N SER A 123 24.08 16.06 -3.48
CA SER A 123 23.21 17.20 -3.78
C SER A 123 21.71 16.86 -3.63
N LEU A 124 20.90 17.81 -3.13
CA LEU A 124 19.43 17.66 -2.99
C LEU A 124 18.74 17.05 -4.23
N LYS A 125 19.29 17.34 -5.42
CA LYS A 125 18.83 16.77 -6.69
C LYS A 125 19.11 15.28 -6.82
N ALA A 126 20.29 14.81 -6.39
CA ALA A 126 20.65 13.39 -6.37
C ALA A 126 19.80 12.62 -5.37
N LEU A 127 19.58 13.18 -4.17
CA LEU A 127 18.66 12.62 -3.16
C LEU A 127 17.25 12.46 -3.71
N THR A 128 16.70 13.52 -4.31
CA THR A 128 15.36 13.47 -4.93
C THR A 128 15.29 12.47 -6.09
N ALA A 129 16.34 12.39 -6.91
CA ALA A 129 16.41 11.45 -8.02
C ALA A 129 16.48 9.99 -7.55
N ALA A 130 17.23 9.71 -6.48
CA ALA A 130 17.33 8.40 -5.87
C ALA A 130 15.97 7.93 -5.31
N VAL A 131 15.28 8.81 -4.57
CA VAL A 131 13.91 8.54 -4.09
C VAL A 131 12.96 8.20 -5.24
N TYR A 132 13.10 8.87 -6.38
CA TYR A 132 12.30 8.62 -7.58
C TYR A 132 12.66 7.33 -8.31
N SER A 133 13.92 6.91 -8.30
CA SER A 133 14.34 5.65 -8.93
C SER A 133 13.93 4.42 -8.12
N LEU A 134 13.76 4.57 -6.81
CA LEU A 134 13.37 3.48 -5.92
C LEU A 134 11.87 3.17 -5.96
N ALA A 135 11.06 4.10 -6.48
CA ALA A 135 9.63 3.86 -6.67
C ALA A 135 9.40 2.91 -7.85
N PRO A 136 8.73 1.76 -7.65
CA PRO A 136 8.51 0.80 -8.72
C PRO A 136 7.51 1.36 -9.76
N ASP A 137 7.73 0.99 -11.01
CA ASP A 137 6.83 1.37 -12.12
C ASP A 137 5.61 0.44 -12.25
N SER A 138 5.60 -0.69 -11.52
CA SER A 138 4.57 -1.73 -11.60
C SER A 138 3.16 -1.24 -11.23
N PHE A 139 3.05 -0.15 -10.48
CA PHE A 139 1.77 0.46 -10.09
C PHE A 139 1.21 1.44 -11.12
N VAL A 140 1.94 1.70 -12.20
CA VAL A 140 1.48 2.55 -13.30
C VAL A 140 1.12 1.69 -14.50
N ARG A 141 -0.13 1.78 -14.94
CA ARG A 141 -0.60 1.05 -16.12
C ARG A 141 -0.47 1.88 -17.37
N HIS A 142 0.22 1.36 -18.38
CA HIS A 142 0.23 1.97 -19.71
C HIS A 142 -1.09 1.69 -20.41
N ILE A 143 -1.85 2.75 -20.72
CA ILE A 143 -3.18 2.63 -21.31
C ILE A 143 -3.09 2.84 -22.82
N THR A 144 -3.68 1.88 -23.54
CA THR A 144 -3.84 1.92 -24.99
C THR A 144 -5.34 1.96 -25.32
N ALA A 145 -5.67 2.19 -26.58
CA ALA A 145 -7.07 2.26 -27.00
C ALA A 145 -7.90 1.01 -26.66
N GLY A 146 -7.29 -0.17 -26.52
CA GLY A 146 -7.98 -1.40 -26.15
C GLY A 146 -8.12 -1.66 -24.65
N SER A 147 -7.31 -1.00 -23.81
CA SER A 147 -7.31 -1.22 -22.35
C SER A 147 -8.00 -0.12 -21.56
N LEU A 148 -8.41 0.98 -22.21
CA LEU A 148 -9.03 2.13 -21.55
C LEU A 148 -10.34 1.77 -20.84
N GLU A 149 -11.25 1.07 -21.51
CA GLU A 149 -12.54 0.68 -20.95
C GLU A 149 -12.37 -0.26 -19.77
N VAL A 150 -11.52 -1.28 -19.91
CA VAL A 150 -11.22 -2.25 -18.85
C VAL A 150 -10.61 -1.54 -17.64
N PHE A 151 -9.68 -0.61 -17.86
CA PHE A 151 -9.05 0.17 -16.79
C PHE A 151 -10.05 1.10 -16.09
N ALA A 152 -10.94 1.76 -16.85
CA ALA A 152 -11.98 2.62 -16.29
C ALA A 152 -12.98 1.86 -15.40
N GLN A 153 -13.27 0.61 -15.75
CA GLN A 153 -14.16 -0.28 -15.00
C GLN A 153 -13.47 -1.00 -13.83
N THR A 154 -12.14 -1.11 -13.84
CA THR A 154 -11.39 -1.71 -12.73
C THR A 154 -11.61 -0.88 -11.46
N ASN A 155 -12.06 -1.53 -10.37
CA ASN A 155 -12.34 -0.91 -9.08
C ASN A 155 -13.10 0.43 -9.21
N PRO A 156 -14.39 0.42 -9.60
CA PRO A 156 -15.14 1.62 -10.00
C PRO A 156 -15.15 2.73 -8.93
N LEU A 157 -15.03 2.34 -7.66
CA LEU A 157 -14.99 3.22 -6.50
C LEU A 157 -13.66 3.98 -6.31
N GLN A 158 -12.54 3.44 -6.82
CA GLN A 158 -11.25 4.11 -6.74
C GLN A 158 -11.14 5.17 -7.85
N PRO A 159 -10.64 6.39 -7.55
CA PRO A 159 -10.27 7.36 -8.58
C PRO A 159 -9.17 6.81 -9.51
N LYS A 160 -9.25 7.19 -10.80
CA LYS A 160 -8.25 6.86 -11.82
C LYS A 160 -7.53 8.15 -12.20
N VAL A 161 -6.23 8.21 -11.95
CA VAL A 161 -5.38 9.35 -12.30
C VAL A 161 -4.71 9.03 -13.62
N PHE A 162 -4.96 9.84 -14.66
CA PHE A 162 -4.36 9.71 -15.98
C PHE A 162 -3.29 10.77 -16.17
N LEU A 163 -2.07 10.35 -16.52
CA LEU A 163 -1.00 11.24 -16.97
C LEU A 163 -0.77 11.07 -18.47
N PHE A 164 -1.02 12.15 -19.21
CA PHE A 164 -0.73 12.28 -20.63
C PHE A 164 0.67 12.85 -20.81
N THR A 165 1.53 12.13 -21.51
CA THR A 165 2.95 12.49 -21.67
C THR A 165 3.47 12.20 -23.08
N SER A 166 4.49 12.95 -23.50
CA SER A 166 5.28 12.69 -24.71
C SER A 166 6.53 11.83 -24.42
N LYS A 167 6.77 11.49 -23.16
CA LYS A 167 7.89 10.61 -22.74
C LYS A 167 7.46 9.15 -22.77
N LYS A 168 8.38 8.27 -23.18
CA LYS A 168 8.16 6.82 -23.19
C LYS A 168 8.14 6.22 -21.78
N GLU A 169 8.99 6.74 -20.91
CA GLU A 169 9.13 6.28 -19.53
C GLU A 169 8.20 7.05 -18.59
N THR A 170 7.71 6.35 -17.57
CA THR A 170 6.96 6.95 -16.48
C THR A 170 7.84 7.92 -15.69
N PRO A 171 7.45 9.20 -15.54
CA PRO A 171 8.19 10.14 -14.70
C PRO A 171 8.29 9.66 -13.25
N GLY A 172 9.46 9.75 -12.63
CA GLY A 172 9.69 9.21 -11.27
C GLY A 172 8.74 9.74 -10.20
N MET A 173 8.40 11.03 -10.23
CA MET A 173 7.37 11.60 -9.35
C MET A 173 6.01 10.88 -9.48
N TYR A 174 5.65 10.46 -10.69
CA TYR A 174 4.40 9.75 -10.94
C TYR A 174 4.44 8.32 -10.39
N LYS A 175 5.60 7.65 -10.45
CA LYS A 175 5.85 6.38 -9.77
C LYS A 175 5.71 6.49 -8.26
N VAL A 176 6.22 7.58 -7.67
CA VAL A 176 6.05 7.81 -6.23
C VAL A 176 4.57 8.00 -5.89
N LEU A 177 3.84 8.82 -6.65
CA LEU A 177 2.40 9.02 -6.44
C LEU A 177 1.61 7.70 -6.55
N SER A 178 1.88 6.89 -7.56
CA SER A 178 1.20 5.59 -7.72
C SER A 178 1.50 4.64 -6.56
N THR A 179 2.73 4.70 -6.04
CA THR A 179 3.16 3.92 -4.89
C THR A 179 2.47 4.39 -3.60
N THR A 180 2.42 5.71 -3.36
CA THR A 180 1.75 6.32 -2.20
C THR A 180 0.25 6.02 -2.17
N PHE A 181 -0.42 6.12 -3.31
CA PHE A 181 -1.88 5.97 -3.40
C PHE A 181 -2.32 4.59 -3.90
N ARG A 182 -1.45 3.57 -3.85
CA ARG A 182 -1.71 2.23 -4.43
C ARG A 182 -3.01 1.57 -3.97
N LYS A 183 -3.39 1.77 -2.70
CA LYS A 183 -4.60 1.21 -2.09
C LYS A 183 -5.85 2.04 -2.39
N ASP A 184 -5.68 3.25 -2.92
CA ASP A 184 -6.69 4.31 -2.91
C ASP A 184 -7.06 4.84 -4.30
N ALA A 185 -6.12 4.81 -5.24
CA ALA A 185 -6.32 5.27 -6.60
C ALA A 185 -5.50 4.44 -7.59
N LEU A 186 -5.96 4.37 -8.83
CA LEU A 186 -5.29 3.70 -9.93
C LEU A 186 -4.59 4.72 -10.83
N PHE A 187 -3.38 4.41 -11.30
CA PHE A 187 -2.56 5.32 -12.09
C PHE A 187 -2.39 4.80 -13.51
N ALA A 188 -2.57 5.70 -14.47
CA ALA A 188 -2.54 5.40 -15.90
C ALA A 188 -1.60 6.36 -16.63
N LEU A 189 -0.67 5.80 -17.40
CA LEU A 189 0.17 6.55 -18.34
C LEU A 189 -0.39 6.43 -19.75
N VAL A 190 -0.62 7.57 -20.41
CA VAL A 190 -1.06 7.65 -21.80
C VAL A 190 -0.01 8.42 -22.60
N HIS A 191 0.55 7.77 -23.62
CA HIS A 191 1.51 8.43 -24.51
C HIS A 191 0.77 9.27 -25.57
N GLU A 192 1.37 10.38 -26.02
CA GLU A 192 0.78 11.27 -27.04
C GLU A 192 0.47 10.58 -28.38
N SER A 193 1.08 9.42 -28.64
CA SER A 193 0.77 8.58 -29.81
C SER A 193 -0.63 7.99 -29.78
N GLU A 194 -1.25 7.85 -28.60
CA GLU A 194 -2.61 7.32 -28.42
C GLU A 194 -3.67 8.37 -28.77
N LYS A 195 -3.69 8.80 -30.04
CA LYS A 195 -4.52 9.91 -30.55
C LYS A 195 -6.01 9.76 -30.23
N LYS A 196 -6.53 8.52 -30.23
CA LYS A 196 -7.94 8.23 -29.90
C LYS A 196 -8.27 8.60 -28.45
N ILE A 197 -7.37 8.29 -27.52
CA ILE A 197 -7.55 8.58 -26.08
C ILE A 197 -7.35 10.07 -25.84
N VAL A 198 -6.28 10.65 -26.38
CA VAL A 198 -5.98 12.09 -26.29
C VAL A 198 -7.17 12.93 -26.77
N ALA A 199 -7.79 12.56 -27.89
CA ALA A 199 -8.99 13.23 -28.40
C ALA A 199 -10.21 13.06 -27.48
N ARG A 200 -10.44 11.85 -26.93
CA ARG A 200 -11.57 11.58 -26.03
C ARG A 200 -11.49 12.39 -24.73
N PHE A 201 -10.29 12.53 -24.18
CA PHE A 201 -10.03 13.35 -23.00
C PHE A 201 -9.81 14.83 -23.32
N LYS A 202 -9.92 15.25 -24.60
CA LYS A 202 -9.75 16.63 -25.07
C LYS A 202 -8.41 17.27 -24.65
N VAL A 203 -7.35 16.46 -24.59
CA VAL A 203 -6.02 16.91 -24.18
C VAL A 203 -5.32 17.61 -25.35
N THR A 204 -4.85 18.84 -25.11
CA THR A 204 -4.20 19.69 -26.13
C THR A 204 -2.75 20.04 -25.81
N LYS A 205 -2.31 19.84 -24.57
CA LYS A 205 -0.97 20.17 -24.08
C LYS A 205 -0.38 18.97 -23.35
N PHE A 206 0.95 18.85 -23.35
CA PHE A 206 1.69 17.81 -22.64
C PHE A 206 2.82 18.44 -21.81
N PRO A 207 3.10 17.96 -20.59
CA PRO A 207 2.35 16.93 -19.85
C PRO A 207 1.00 17.46 -19.34
N HIS A 208 -0.02 16.59 -19.30
CA HIS A 208 -1.35 16.93 -18.79
C HIS A 208 -1.86 15.81 -17.89
N MET A 209 -2.57 16.16 -16.83
CA MET A 209 -3.11 15.18 -15.90
C MET A 209 -4.62 15.37 -15.75
N SER A 210 -5.36 14.28 -15.88
CA SER A 210 -6.80 14.24 -15.67
C SER A 210 -7.14 13.17 -14.64
N ILE A 211 -8.15 13.43 -13.83
CA ILE A 211 -8.60 12.52 -12.78
C ILE A 211 -10.03 12.12 -13.11
N MET A 212 -10.26 10.81 -13.20
CA MET A 212 -11.59 10.22 -13.35
C MET A 212 -12.03 9.68 -11.99
N PHE A 213 -13.22 10.05 -11.53
CA PHE A 213 -13.73 9.63 -10.22
C PHE A 213 -15.24 9.41 -10.26
N PRO A 214 -15.76 8.53 -9.39
CA PRO A 214 -17.20 8.35 -9.22
C PRO A 214 -17.83 9.63 -8.62
N ALA A 215 -18.86 10.15 -9.27
CA ALA A 215 -19.66 11.27 -8.77
C ALA A 215 -21.15 10.94 -8.90
N PRO A 216 -22.02 11.48 -8.03
CA PRO A 216 -23.46 11.28 -8.14
C PRO A 216 -23.98 11.85 -9.46
N SER A 217 -24.79 11.05 -10.16
CA SER A 217 -25.47 11.46 -11.38
C SER A 217 -26.48 12.58 -11.07
N PRO A 218 -26.42 13.73 -11.76
CA PRO A 218 -27.43 14.77 -11.60
C PRO A 218 -28.79 14.24 -12.08
N GLY A 219 -29.73 14.07 -11.16
CA GLY A 219 -31.13 13.73 -11.47
C GLY A 219 -31.57 12.29 -11.21
N ARG A 220 -30.70 11.41 -10.70
CA ARG A 220 -31.09 10.07 -10.21
C ARG A 220 -30.37 9.74 -8.91
N GLU A 221 -31.13 9.67 -7.81
CA GLU A 221 -30.59 9.27 -6.50
C GLU A 221 -30.03 7.84 -6.57
N GLY A 222 -28.77 7.67 -6.16
CA GLY A 222 -28.10 6.37 -6.08
C GLY A 222 -27.35 5.92 -7.34
N GLU A 223 -27.45 6.62 -8.47
CA GLU A 223 -26.68 6.30 -9.67
C GLU A 223 -25.35 7.08 -9.67
N VAL A 224 -24.22 6.37 -9.74
CA VAL A 224 -22.87 6.95 -9.73
C VAL A 224 -22.33 6.96 -11.16
N GLN A 225 -22.01 8.14 -11.68
CA GLN A 225 -21.38 8.30 -13.00
C GLN A 225 -19.88 8.57 -12.84
N LEU A 226 -19.07 7.96 -13.72
CA LEU A 226 -17.66 8.31 -13.84
C LEU A 226 -17.53 9.69 -14.48
N THR A 227 -17.02 10.64 -13.71
CA THR A 227 -16.75 12.00 -14.18
C THR A 227 -15.25 12.17 -14.37
N VAL A 228 -14.85 12.95 -15.38
CA VAL A 228 -13.45 13.27 -15.66
C VAL A 228 -13.24 14.75 -15.39
N ARG A 229 -12.21 15.09 -14.63
CA ARG A 229 -11.81 16.46 -14.34
C ARG A 229 -10.32 16.64 -14.58
N ASP A 230 -9.94 17.72 -15.24
CA ASP A 230 -8.54 18.07 -15.38
C ASP A 230 -7.93 18.51 -14.04
N PHE A 231 -6.66 18.19 -13.85
CA PHE A 231 -5.94 18.60 -12.66
C PHE A 231 -5.59 20.10 -12.72
N PRO A 232 -6.02 20.91 -11.74
CA PRO A 232 -5.69 22.32 -11.70
C PRO A 232 -4.30 22.56 -11.07
N GLY A 233 -3.41 23.16 -11.85
CA GLY A 233 -2.14 23.70 -11.36
C GLY A 233 -0.90 22.93 -11.83
N PRO A 234 0.27 23.20 -11.21
CA PRO A 234 1.52 22.61 -11.64
C PRO A 234 1.61 21.11 -11.29
N LEU A 235 2.12 20.31 -12.23
CA LEU A 235 2.36 18.88 -12.05
C LEU A 235 3.62 18.61 -11.21
N LYS A 236 3.63 19.13 -9.99
CA LYS A 236 4.65 18.90 -8.97
C LYS A 236 4.03 18.14 -7.80
N TYR A 237 4.80 17.27 -7.15
CA TYR A 237 4.28 16.42 -6.09
C TYR A 237 3.51 17.19 -5.00
N HIS A 238 4.11 18.27 -4.47
CA HIS A 238 3.51 19.08 -3.41
C HIS A 238 2.18 19.75 -3.80
N SER A 239 1.88 19.84 -5.10
CA SER A 239 0.60 20.35 -5.61
C SER A 239 -0.39 19.21 -5.87
N VAL A 240 0.10 18.09 -6.40
CA VAL A 240 -0.72 16.94 -6.78
C VAL A 240 -1.17 16.12 -5.58
N ALA A 241 -0.25 15.73 -4.70
CA ALA A 241 -0.54 14.80 -3.62
C ALA A 241 -1.64 15.29 -2.65
N PRO A 242 -1.64 16.56 -2.17
CA PRO A 242 -2.69 17.03 -1.27
C PRO A 242 -4.07 17.05 -1.93
N GLN A 243 -4.15 17.47 -3.19
CA GLN A 243 -5.42 17.48 -3.93
C GLN A 243 -5.92 16.06 -4.20
N LEU A 244 -5.02 15.12 -4.52
CA LEU A 244 -5.38 13.73 -4.71
C LEU A 244 -5.86 13.10 -3.39
N MET A 245 -5.20 13.40 -2.27
CA MET A 245 -5.65 12.99 -0.94
C MET A 245 -7.06 13.49 -0.62
N GLN A 246 -7.35 14.77 -0.91
CA GLN A 246 -8.69 15.34 -0.74
C GLN A 246 -9.72 14.67 -1.65
N LEU A 247 -9.37 14.39 -2.91
CA LEU A 247 -10.25 13.72 -3.87
C LEU A 247 -10.53 12.27 -3.49
N VAL A 248 -9.51 11.52 -3.05
CA VAL A 248 -9.68 10.16 -2.53
C VAL A 248 -10.57 10.19 -1.30
N ALA A 249 -10.35 11.12 -0.37
CA ALA A 249 -11.20 11.26 0.81
C ALA A 249 -12.66 11.57 0.44
N ALA A 250 -12.90 12.46 -0.52
CA ALA A 250 -14.25 12.76 -1.01
C ALA A 250 -14.85 11.57 -1.77
N ALA A 251 -14.09 10.89 -2.63
CA ALA A 251 -14.54 9.70 -3.35
C ALA A 251 -14.93 8.58 -2.39
N ARG A 252 -14.21 8.39 -1.26
CA ARG A 252 -14.59 7.47 -0.18
C ARG A 252 -15.92 7.82 0.50
N GLN A 253 -16.39 9.06 0.41
CA GLN A 253 -17.71 9.44 0.94
C GLN A 253 -18.85 8.97 0.01
N PHE A 254 -18.62 8.93 -1.31
CA PHE A 254 -19.60 8.51 -2.32
C PHE A 254 -19.48 7.04 -2.71
N ALA A 255 -18.27 6.50 -2.61
CA ALA A 255 -18.01 5.08 -2.54
C ALA A 255 -18.45 4.61 -1.16
N ALA A 256 -19.77 4.49 -0.97
CA ALA A 256 -20.28 3.61 0.06
C ALA A 256 -19.52 2.29 -0.13
N PRO A 257 -18.72 1.83 0.85
CA PRO A 257 -18.18 0.49 0.75
C PRO A 257 -19.41 -0.39 0.61
N SER A 258 -19.52 -1.09 -0.51
CA SER A 258 -20.13 -2.41 -0.44
C SER A 258 -19.30 -3.13 0.61
N ALA A 259 -19.72 -3.08 1.87
CA ALA A 259 -19.13 -3.91 2.90
C ALA A 259 -19.19 -5.32 2.34
N GLU A 260 -18.04 -5.91 2.04
CA GLU A 260 -17.98 -7.31 1.68
C GLU A 260 -18.21 -8.07 2.99
N ILE A 261 -19.49 -8.27 3.29
CA ILE A 261 -19.94 -8.99 4.48
C ILE A 261 -19.85 -10.47 4.15
N VAL A 262 -19.04 -11.19 4.93
CA VAL A 262 -18.84 -12.63 4.76
C VAL A 262 -20.12 -13.40 5.08
N GLU A 263 -20.52 -14.32 4.20
CA GLU A 263 -21.58 -15.30 4.45
C GLU A 263 -21.02 -16.47 5.25
N LEU A 264 -21.65 -16.79 6.37
CA LEU A 264 -21.26 -17.87 7.29
C LEU A 264 -21.98 -19.18 6.94
N GLY A 265 -21.32 -20.31 7.18
CA GLY A 265 -21.92 -21.65 7.06
C GLY A 265 -21.86 -22.25 5.66
N THR A 266 -21.02 -21.72 4.79
CA THR A 266 -20.95 -22.08 3.36
C THR A 266 -20.20 -23.38 3.08
N GLY A 267 -19.48 -23.92 4.08
CA GLY A 267 -18.60 -25.07 3.96
C GLY A 267 -17.28 -24.78 3.24
N LYS A 268 -16.95 -23.50 2.99
CA LYS A 268 -15.72 -23.09 2.32
C LYS A 268 -14.65 -22.75 3.35
N VAL A 269 -13.54 -23.48 3.28
CA VAL A 269 -12.31 -23.22 4.06
C VAL A 269 -11.90 -21.75 3.87
N GLY A 270 -11.72 -21.02 4.96
CA GLY A 270 -11.43 -19.58 4.98
C GLY A 270 -12.63 -18.63 5.10
N GLN A 271 -13.86 -19.04 4.74
CA GLN A 271 -15.08 -18.24 5.00
C GLN A 271 -15.77 -18.62 6.30
N ASP A 272 -15.74 -19.90 6.68
CA ASP A 272 -16.38 -20.36 7.93
C ASP A 272 -15.49 -20.17 9.17
N ASP A 273 -14.18 -19.98 8.98
CA ASP A 273 -13.24 -19.55 10.03
C ASP A 273 -13.29 -18.03 10.24
N ALA A 274 -13.99 -17.28 9.37
CA ALA A 274 -14.07 -15.82 9.49
C ALA A 274 -14.70 -15.40 10.82
N PHE A 275 -15.62 -16.19 11.39
CA PHE A 275 -16.08 -15.92 12.76
C PHE A 275 -14.94 -16.07 13.76
N GLN A 276 -14.13 -17.12 13.66
CA GLN A 276 -13.01 -17.32 14.57
C GLN A 276 -11.96 -16.20 14.41
N THR A 277 -11.47 -15.98 13.19
CA THR A 277 -10.41 -15.00 12.91
C THR A 277 -10.87 -13.55 13.09
N ASP A 278 -11.99 -13.17 12.48
CA ASP A 278 -12.40 -11.76 12.45
C ASP A 278 -13.21 -11.36 13.67
N CYS A 279 -13.84 -12.29 14.39
CA CYS A 279 -14.60 -11.99 15.59
C CYS A 279 -13.88 -12.37 16.88
N VAL A 280 -13.52 -13.65 17.04
CA VAL A 280 -13.02 -14.20 18.30
C VAL A 280 -11.58 -13.75 18.55
N ASP A 281 -10.68 -14.02 17.60
CA ASP A 281 -9.25 -13.74 17.74
C ASP A 281 -8.98 -12.22 17.74
N SER A 282 -9.74 -11.46 16.95
CA SER A 282 -9.64 -9.99 16.92
C SER A 282 -10.30 -9.28 18.11
N ASN A 283 -11.07 -10.01 18.94
CA ASN A 283 -11.71 -9.52 20.14
C ASN A 283 -12.64 -8.30 19.94
N ARG A 284 -13.28 -8.22 18.77
CA ARG A 284 -14.20 -7.13 18.37
C ARG A 284 -15.67 -7.49 18.60
N LEU A 285 -16.55 -6.48 18.53
CA LEU A 285 -18.00 -6.71 18.55
C LEU A 285 -18.47 -7.15 17.17
N CYS A 286 -19.23 -8.23 17.10
CA CYS A 286 -19.61 -8.82 15.82
C CYS A 286 -21.11 -8.78 15.63
N VAL A 287 -21.52 -8.07 14.58
CA VAL A 287 -22.89 -7.97 14.13
C VAL A 287 -23.14 -9.10 13.14
N ILE A 288 -24.04 -10.02 13.49
CA ILE A 288 -24.41 -11.17 12.66
C ILE A 288 -25.85 -10.96 12.18
N GLY A 289 -26.04 -10.77 10.88
CA GLY A 289 -27.37 -10.77 10.25
C GLY A 289 -27.88 -12.19 10.08
N LEU A 290 -29.09 -12.49 10.54
CA LEU A 290 -29.72 -13.80 10.46
C LEU A 290 -30.95 -13.68 9.57
N PHE A 291 -30.86 -14.21 8.34
CA PHE A 291 -31.88 -14.01 7.30
C PHE A 291 -32.36 -15.33 6.69
N ASN A 292 -33.58 -15.35 6.14
CA ASN A 292 -34.11 -16.50 5.39
C ASN A 292 -33.93 -16.37 3.87
N THR A 293 -33.52 -15.20 3.40
CA THR A 293 -33.34 -14.85 1.97
C THR A 293 -32.25 -13.79 1.83
N ASP A 294 -31.75 -13.58 0.62
CA ASP A 294 -30.74 -12.54 0.32
C ASP A 294 -31.32 -11.11 0.37
N SER A 295 -32.65 -10.93 0.40
CA SER A 295 -33.30 -9.62 0.30
C SER A 295 -32.84 -8.59 1.35
N PRO A 296 -32.57 -8.95 2.63
CA PRO A 296 -32.10 -8.00 3.64
C PRO A 296 -30.58 -7.72 3.57
N LEU A 297 -29.82 -8.45 2.73
CA LEU A 297 -28.37 -8.35 2.70
C LEU A 297 -27.90 -6.96 2.24
N ASP A 298 -28.52 -6.39 1.21
CA ASP A 298 -28.17 -5.04 0.73
C ASP A 298 -28.45 -3.97 1.78
N GLN A 299 -29.48 -4.18 2.60
CA GLN A 299 -29.81 -3.30 3.72
C GLN A 299 -28.77 -3.42 4.85
N LEU A 300 -28.30 -4.64 5.15
CA LEU A 300 -27.23 -4.86 6.12
C LEU A 300 -25.91 -4.23 5.66
N LYS A 301 -25.54 -4.40 4.37
CA LYS A 301 -24.36 -3.78 3.77
C LYS A 301 -24.35 -2.26 3.91
N ARG A 302 -25.50 -1.60 3.77
CA ARG A 302 -25.63 -0.15 3.98
C ARG A 302 -25.32 0.28 5.41
N VAL A 303 -25.80 -0.49 6.40
CA VAL A 303 -25.52 -0.20 7.82
C VAL A 303 -24.05 -0.53 8.14
N ALA A 304 -23.54 -1.67 7.68
CA ALA A 304 -22.14 -2.06 7.85
C ALA A 304 -21.19 -1.00 7.31
N ALA A 305 -21.48 -0.43 6.14
CA ALA A 305 -20.72 0.64 5.53
C ALA A 305 -20.57 1.89 6.43
N LYS A 306 -21.58 2.18 7.26
CA LYS A 306 -21.54 3.28 8.23
C LYS A 306 -20.61 2.95 9.39
N TRP A 307 -20.75 1.76 9.95
CA TRP A 307 -20.18 1.35 11.24
C TRP A 307 -18.77 0.73 11.15
N GLN A 308 -18.42 0.11 10.03
CA GLN A 308 -17.06 -0.43 9.81
C GLN A 308 -15.98 0.66 9.80
N ARG A 309 -16.32 1.92 9.49
CA ARG A 309 -15.37 3.06 9.53
C ARG A 309 -14.80 3.33 10.92
N GLY A 310 -15.52 2.96 11.98
CA GLY A 310 -15.08 3.13 13.36
C GLY A 310 -14.18 2.00 13.87
N GLY A 311 -14.02 0.90 13.12
CA GLY A 311 -13.20 -0.26 13.50
C GLY A 311 -13.74 -1.09 14.68
N GLN A 312 -14.86 -0.69 15.28
CA GLN A 312 -15.43 -1.30 16.50
C GLN A 312 -16.30 -2.52 16.21
N PHE A 313 -16.94 -2.56 15.03
CA PHE A 313 -17.87 -3.59 14.63
C PHE A 313 -17.40 -4.36 13.40
N VAL A 314 -17.51 -5.68 13.46
CA VAL A 314 -17.36 -6.59 12.32
C VAL A 314 -18.74 -7.05 11.90
N PHE A 315 -19.01 -7.06 10.60
CA PHE A 315 -20.32 -7.46 10.06
C PHE A 315 -20.18 -8.77 9.30
N MET A 316 -21.09 -9.69 9.57
CA MET A 316 -21.20 -11.01 8.95
C MET A 316 -22.67 -11.38 8.83
N TRP A 317 -23.01 -12.39 8.04
CA TRP A 317 -24.41 -12.83 7.92
C TRP A 317 -24.53 -14.33 7.68
N LEU A 318 -25.67 -14.89 8.04
CA LEU A 318 -26.04 -16.30 7.86
C LEU A 318 -27.38 -16.37 7.14
N ASP A 319 -27.40 -17.06 6.00
CA ASP A 319 -28.64 -17.50 5.35
C ASP A 319 -29.17 -18.76 6.06
N ALA A 320 -30.11 -18.57 6.98
CA ALA A 320 -30.75 -19.64 7.73
C ALA A 320 -31.66 -20.54 6.86
N GLY A 321 -32.14 -20.02 5.72
CA GLY A 321 -32.92 -20.79 4.76
C GLY A 321 -32.07 -21.79 3.98
N ARG A 322 -30.86 -21.36 3.59
CA ARG A 322 -29.86 -22.16 2.86
C ARG A 322 -29.08 -23.09 3.78
N HIS A 323 -28.66 -22.62 4.95
CA HIS A 323 -27.78 -23.34 5.88
C HIS A 323 -28.53 -23.84 7.12
N LYS A 324 -29.60 -24.62 6.91
CA LYS A 324 -30.52 -25.07 7.98
C LYS A 324 -29.83 -25.78 9.15
N ALA A 325 -28.84 -26.63 8.86
CA ALA A 325 -28.09 -27.37 9.88
C ALA A 325 -27.24 -26.44 10.78
N VAL A 326 -26.62 -25.42 10.18
CA VAL A 326 -25.87 -24.40 10.91
C VAL A 326 -26.83 -23.51 11.71
N ALA A 327 -27.92 -23.06 11.09
CA ALA A 327 -28.94 -22.26 11.74
C ALA A 327 -29.56 -22.96 12.96
N ALA A 328 -29.88 -24.25 12.87
CA ALA A 328 -30.41 -25.03 13.99
C ALA A 328 -29.47 -25.07 15.21
N ARG A 329 -28.15 -24.97 14.99
CA ARG A 329 -27.13 -24.93 16.05
C ARG A 329 -26.90 -23.53 16.59
N VAL A 330 -26.92 -22.51 15.73
CA VAL A 330 -26.59 -21.13 16.07
C VAL A 330 -27.75 -20.39 16.72
N LEU A 331 -28.97 -20.50 16.16
CA LEU A 331 -30.14 -19.72 16.58
C LEU A 331 -30.44 -19.85 18.09
N PRO A 332 -30.45 -21.06 18.70
CA PRO A 332 -30.70 -21.20 20.14
C PRO A 332 -29.61 -20.57 21.00
N VAL A 333 -28.35 -20.63 20.56
CA VAL A 333 -27.20 -20.06 21.30
C VAL A 333 -27.28 -18.54 21.34
N VAL A 334 -27.74 -17.92 20.27
CA VAL A 334 -27.91 -16.45 20.20
C VAL A 334 -29.31 -15.98 20.59
N GLY A 335 -30.13 -16.86 21.19
CA GLY A 335 -31.44 -16.52 21.72
C GLY A 335 -32.45 -16.04 20.67
N VAL A 336 -32.35 -16.52 19.43
CA VAL A 336 -33.24 -16.16 18.31
C VAL A 336 -34.07 -17.37 17.91
N SER A 337 -35.36 -17.18 17.66
CA SER A 337 -36.24 -18.23 17.14
C SER A 337 -36.46 -18.05 15.63
N PRO A 338 -36.77 -19.12 14.87
CA PRO A 338 -37.11 -19.01 13.45
C PRO A 338 -38.16 -17.95 13.06
N PRO A 339 -39.25 -17.71 13.83
CA PRO A 339 -40.20 -16.64 13.51
C PRO A 339 -39.65 -15.22 13.67
N ASP A 340 -38.53 -15.03 14.37
CA ASP A 340 -37.91 -13.73 14.57
C ASP A 340 -37.05 -13.29 13.37
N LEU A 341 -36.89 -14.16 12.37
CA LEU A 341 -36.13 -13.88 11.16
C LEU A 341 -36.96 -13.05 10.17
N PRO A 342 -36.40 -12.00 9.53
CA PRO A 342 -35.00 -11.56 9.60
C PRO A 342 -34.68 -10.69 10.83
N THR A 343 -33.54 -10.96 11.48
CA THR A 343 -33.04 -10.18 12.62
C THR A 343 -31.51 -10.03 12.56
N ALA A 344 -30.94 -9.30 13.51
CA ALA A 344 -29.50 -9.20 13.71
C ALA A 344 -29.15 -9.38 15.19
N VAL A 345 -27.97 -9.94 15.46
CA VAL A 345 -27.45 -10.10 16.82
C VAL A 345 -26.05 -9.50 16.92
N VAL A 346 -25.67 -9.05 18.11
CA VAL A 346 -24.33 -8.56 18.39
C VAL A 346 -23.68 -9.43 19.45
N VAL A 347 -22.59 -10.08 19.07
CA VAL A 347 -21.81 -10.97 19.93
C VAL A 347 -20.55 -10.26 20.40
N SER A 348 -20.25 -10.38 21.69
CA SER A 348 -19.01 -9.92 22.31
C SER A 348 -18.22 -11.13 22.82
N PRO A 349 -17.27 -11.68 22.04
CA PRO A 349 -16.51 -12.87 22.42
C PRO A 349 -15.80 -12.72 23.76
N ARG A 350 -15.14 -11.57 24.00
CA ARG A 350 -14.46 -11.26 25.26
C ARG A 350 -15.30 -11.41 26.51
N LYS A 351 -16.57 -10.98 26.40
CA LYS A 351 -17.48 -10.87 27.54
C LYS A 351 -18.41 -12.06 27.62
N MET A 352 -18.39 -12.96 26.63
CA MET A 352 -19.35 -14.05 26.47
C MET A 352 -20.78 -13.55 26.60
N ARG A 353 -21.12 -12.45 25.89
CA ARG A 353 -22.46 -11.87 25.90
C ARG A 353 -22.97 -11.64 24.48
N CYS A 354 -24.29 -11.75 24.35
CA CYS A 354 -25.01 -11.45 23.12
C CYS A 354 -26.14 -10.45 23.39
N ALA A 355 -26.45 -9.64 22.39
CA ALA A 355 -27.67 -8.84 22.34
C ALA A 355 -28.38 -9.10 21.02
N ALA A 356 -29.64 -9.50 21.08
CA ALA A 356 -30.49 -9.63 19.91
C ALA A 356 -31.23 -8.32 19.64
N LEU A 357 -31.45 -8.00 18.36
CA LEU A 357 -32.27 -6.88 17.96
C LEU A 357 -33.70 -7.11 18.47
N PRO A 358 -34.30 -6.16 19.21
CA PRO A 358 -35.59 -6.37 19.88
C PRO A 358 -36.78 -6.32 18.91
N GLU A 359 -36.57 -5.79 17.71
CA GLU A 359 -37.60 -5.59 16.69
C GLU A 359 -37.13 -6.19 15.36
N ALA A 360 -38.05 -6.27 14.39
CA ALA A 360 -37.76 -6.76 13.05
C ALA A 360 -36.61 -5.96 12.39
N PHE A 361 -35.79 -6.65 11.62
CA PHE A 361 -34.65 -6.04 10.96
C PHE A 361 -35.07 -4.89 10.02
N SER A 362 -34.51 -3.71 10.25
CA SER A 362 -34.49 -2.61 9.30
C SER A 362 -33.25 -1.75 9.51
N PRO A 363 -32.75 -1.04 8.48
CA PRO A 363 -31.58 -0.16 8.62
C PRO A 363 -31.66 0.86 9.77
N PRO A 364 -32.75 1.64 9.96
CA PRO A 364 -32.80 2.63 11.03
C PRO A 364 -32.86 1.99 12.43
N VAL A 365 -33.51 0.82 12.56
CA VAL A 365 -33.60 0.10 13.83
C VAL A 365 -32.24 -0.48 14.22
N LEU A 366 -31.53 -1.10 13.28
CA LEU A 366 -30.18 -1.61 13.54
C LEU A 366 -29.20 -0.48 13.87
N ASP A 367 -29.30 0.66 13.18
CA ASP A 367 -28.45 1.82 13.43
C ASP A 367 -28.60 2.35 14.87
N ALA A 368 -29.84 2.61 15.30
CA ALA A 368 -30.14 3.08 16.66
C ALA A 368 -29.78 2.06 17.74
N PHE A 369 -29.89 0.76 17.43
CA PHE A 369 -29.50 -0.32 18.32
C PHE A 369 -27.98 -0.34 18.56
N LEU A 370 -27.17 -0.20 17.51
CA LEU A 370 -25.70 -0.18 17.63
C LEU A 370 -25.21 1.05 18.43
N ASP A 371 -25.80 2.22 18.20
CA ASP A 371 -25.55 3.43 19.00
C ASP A 371 -25.89 3.20 20.49
N SER A 372 -27.04 2.59 20.76
CA SER A 372 -27.49 2.28 22.13
C SER A 372 -26.63 1.23 22.83
N LEU A 373 -26.07 0.29 22.06
CA LEU A 373 -25.19 -0.77 22.56
C LEU A 373 -23.84 -0.19 23.02
N LEU A 374 -23.24 0.70 22.22
CA LEU A 374 -22.03 1.43 22.63
C LEU A 374 -22.28 2.34 23.83
N ALA A 375 -23.47 2.94 23.91
CA ALA A 375 -23.90 3.73 25.07
C ALA A 375 -24.23 2.88 26.31
N GLY A 376 -24.15 1.54 26.24
CA GLY A 376 -24.39 0.64 27.36
C GLY A 376 -25.87 0.54 27.80
N ARG A 377 -26.81 0.93 26.94
CA ARG A 377 -28.26 0.97 27.25
C ARG A 377 -29.01 -0.30 26.81
N VAL A 378 -28.35 -1.16 26.05
CA VAL A 378 -28.93 -2.40 25.51
C VAL A 378 -28.80 -3.53 26.52
N ARG A 379 -29.89 -4.28 26.72
CA ARG A 379 -29.86 -5.50 27.52
C ARG A 379 -29.09 -6.58 26.76
N THR A 380 -28.16 -7.23 27.46
CA THR A 380 -27.35 -8.34 26.95
C THR A 380 -27.59 -9.56 27.83
N PHE A 381 -27.51 -10.75 27.26
CA PHE A 381 -27.56 -12.02 28.01
C PHE A 381 -26.22 -12.74 27.89
N ALA A 382 -25.95 -13.65 28.83
CA ALA A 382 -24.73 -14.46 28.82
C ALA A 382 -24.85 -15.59 27.79
N LEU A 383 -23.74 -15.90 27.12
CA LEU A 383 -23.62 -17.03 26.23
C LEU A 383 -22.96 -18.19 26.97
N ASP A 384 -23.59 -19.37 26.96
CA ASP A 384 -22.99 -20.59 27.52
C ASP A 384 -21.80 -21.08 26.69
N ARG A 385 -21.87 -20.85 25.37
CA ARG A 385 -20.81 -21.14 24.39
C ARG A 385 -20.89 -20.16 23.22
N LEU A 386 -19.78 -19.98 22.51
CA LEU A 386 -19.79 -19.18 21.28
C LEU A 386 -20.51 -19.93 20.15
N PRO A 387 -21.21 -19.22 19.24
CA PRO A 387 -21.82 -19.84 18.08
C PRO A 387 -20.74 -20.40 17.17
N SER A 388 -20.98 -21.61 16.64
CA SER A 388 -20.07 -22.25 15.67
C SER A 388 -20.76 -22.41 14.33
N PHE A 389 -20.08 -21.97 13.27
CA PHE A 389 -20.62 -21.92 11.92
C PHE A 389 -20.09 -23.04 11.01
N LEU A 390 -19.16 -23.86 11.51
CA LEU A 390 -18.61 -25.00 10.78
C LEU A 390 -19.69 -26.06 10.49
N PRO A 391 -19.77 -26.57 9.26
CA PRO A 391 -20.64 -27.69 8.94
C PRO A 391 -20.08 -28.98 9.55
N GLY A 392 -20.82 -29.55 10.51
CA GLY A 392 -20.58 -30.89 11.02
C GLY A 392 -19.60 -30.98 12.20
N GLN A 393 -20.08 -30.60 13.39
CA GLN A 393 -19.82 -31.37 14.61
C GLN A 393 -21.13 -31.43 15.41
N SER A 394 -21.73 -32.61 15.44
CA SER A 394 -22.71 -33.00 16.46
C SER A 394 -22.02 -32.91 17.81
N GLY A 395 -22.54 -32.09 18.72
CA GLY A 395 -22.08 -32.10 20.10
C GLY A 395 -22.82 -33.19 20.87
N GLU A 396 -22.11 -33.97 21.67
CA GLU A 396 -22.58 -34.54 22.95
C GLU A 396 -21.45 -35.30 23.65
N THR A 397 -20.83 -34.66 24.65
CA THR A 397 -20.34 -35.38 25.82
C THR A 397 -21.56 -35.65 26.71
N ALA A 398 -22.10 -36.86 26.64
CA ALA A 398 -23.05 -37.38 27.62
C ALA A 398 -22.58 -38.79 28.00
N ALA A 399 -22.34 -38.96 29.30
CA ALA A 399 -21.88 -40.19 29.91
C ALA A 399 -22.92 -41.31 29.78
N ALA A 400 -22.49 -42.50 29.38
CA ALA A 400 -23.08 -43.77 29.75
C ALA A 400 -22.02 -44.87 29.66
N SER A 401 -21.83 -45.53 30.79
CA SER A 401 -21.02 -46.73 31.02
C SER A 401 -21.59 -47.97 30.34
N GLU A 402 -20.70 -48.94 30.06
CA GLU A 402 -20.85 -50.42 30.00
C GLU A 402 -20.02 -50.95 28.81
N ALA A 403 -18.77 -51.40 29.04
CA ALA A 403 -18.35 -52.73 29.53
C ALA A 403 -18.34 -53.82 28.44
N SER A 404 -17.15 -54.10 27.90
CA SER A 404 -16.61 -55.47 27.84
C SER A 404 -15.13 -55.42 27.41
N GLU A 405 -14.29 -55.87 28.33
CA GLU A 405 -12.89 -56.25 28.15
C GLU A 405 -12.73 -57.31 27.06
N GLU A 406 -11.64 -57.24 26.30
CA GLU A 406 -10.73 -58.38 26.19
C GLU A 406 -9.32 -57.89 25.80
N THR A 407 -8.36 -58.48 26.48
CA THR A 407 -7.00 -58.03 26.74
C THR A 407 -6.03 -58.89 25.93
N GLU A 408 -5.09 -58.29 25.19
CA GLU A 408 -3.74 -58.85 24.97
C GLU A 408 -2.72 -57.69 24.88
N GLU A 409 -1.77 -57.69 25.82
CA GLU A 409 -0.55 -56.86 25.94
C GLU A 409 0.67 -57.79 25.71
N PRO A 410 1.92 -57.29 25.57
CA PRO A 410 2.38 -55.94 25.22
C PRO A 410 3.48 -55.94 24.13
N GLU A 411 3.70 -54.81 23.45
CA GLU A 411 5.06 -54.44 23.03
C GLU A 411 5.33 -53.01 23.51
N GLN A 412 6.29 -52.91 24.43
CA GLN A 412 6.94 -51.66 24.81
C GLN A 412 7.82 -51.18 23.66
N ILE A 413 7.81 -49.87 23.40
CA ILE A 413 9.01 -49.01 23.44
C ILE A 413 8.49 -47.59 23.65
N GLU A 414 8.99 -46.97 24.72
CA GLU A 414 8.84 -45.55 25.01
C GLU A 414 9.62 -44.71 23.99
N GLU A 415 9.00 -43.58 23.63
CA GLU A 415 9.57 -42.28 23.32
C GLU A 415 11.05 -42.22 22.95
N GLU A 416 11.36 -41.79 21.72
CA GLU A 416 12.40 -40.78 21.48
C GLU A 416 12.25 -40.12 20.11
N GLU A 417 12.74 -38.88 20.07
CA GLU A 417 12.84 -37.89 19.01
C GLU A 417 13.25 -38.42 17.62
N PHE A 418 12.70 -37.83 16.55
CA PHE A 418 13.33 -37.72 15.23
C PHE A 418 12.79 -36.43 14.57
N ASP A 419 13.54 -35.35 14.38
CA ASP A 419 14.84 -35.12 13.71
C ASP A 419 14.79 -35.32 12.19
N LEU A 420 15.22 -34.25 11.52
CA LEU A 420 14.94 -33.80 10.15
C LEU A 420 15.91 -34.38 9.10
N ALA A 421 16.30 -35.63 9.24
CA ALA A 421 17.28 -36.27 8.37
C ALA A 421 16.68 -37.42 7.54
N ASP A 422 15.72 -37.12 6.65
CA ASP A 422 15.26 -38.11 5.65
C ASP A 422 14.69 -37.53 4.33
N ILE A 423 15.07 -36.29 3.98
CA ILE A 423 14.89 -35.77 2.61
C ILE A 423 16.26 -35.49 1.97
N MET A 424 17.26 -36.33 2.22
CA MET A 424 18.47 -36.35 1.38
C MET A 424 19.09 -37.73 1.45
N SER A 425 18.77 -38.61 0.50
CA SER A 425 19.70 -39.57 -0.13
C SER A 425 18.96 -40.58 -1.01
N GLU A 426 18.64 -40.22 -2.25
CA GLU A 426 18.83 -41.16 -3.37
C GLU A 426 19.01 -40.43 -4.71
N GLN A 427 20.24 -40.58 -5.23
CA GLN A 427 20.68 -40.53 -6.64
C GLN A 427 20.54 -39.16 -7.34
N VAL A 428 21.54 -38.28 -7.35
CA VAL A 428 22.84 -38.32 -8.06
C VAL A 428 22.75 -38.77 -9.53
N GLU A 429 22.44 -37.82 -10.43
CA GLU A 429 23.04 -37.76 -11.78
C GLU A 429 23.39 -36.30 -12.13
N ASP A 430 24.69 -36.08 -12.37
CA ASP A 430 25.33 -35.08 -13.25
C ASP A 430 25.32 -33.57 -12.91
N ALA A 431 26.13 -33.20 -11.92
CA ALA A 431 26.57 -31.83 -11.65
C ALA A 431 27.46 -31.21 -12.75
N ASP A 432 28.00 -31.99 -13.68
CA ASP A 432 28.86 -31.49 -14.77
C ASP A 432 28.06 -30.83 -15.92
N ALA A 433 26.75 -31.05 -16.00
CA ALA A 433 25.90 -30.49 -17.07
C ALA A 433 25.52 -29.02 -16.83
N VAL A 434 25.49 -28.57 -15.57
CA VAL A 434 25.06 -27.21 -15.19
C VAL A 434 26.18 -26.19 -15.43
N ALA A 435 27.42 -26.52 -15.05
CA ALA A 435 28.59 -25.67 -15.30
C ALA A 435 28.86 -25.46 -16.81
N SER A 436 28.59 -26.48 -17.63
CA SER A 436 28.69 -26.42 -19.09
C SER A 436 27.65 -25.48 -19.74
N LYS A 437 26.47 -25.36 -19.14
CA LYS A 437 25.41 -24.45 -19.63
C LYS A 437 25.68 -23.00 -19.25
N GLU A 438 26.12 -22.74 -18.03
CA GLU A 438 26.43 -21.37 -17.58
C GLU A 438 27.61 -20.77 -18.36
N HIS A 439 28.65 -21.56 -18.66
CA HIS A 439 29.78 -21.10 -19.48
C HIS A 439 29.38 -20.80 -20.94
N LYS A 440 28.42 -21.56 -21.50
CA LYS A 440 27.92 -21.32 -22.86
C LYS A 440 27.02 -20.09 -22.95
N ILE A 441 26.24 -19.79 -21.91
CA ILE A 441 25.43 -18.56 -21.84
C ILE A 441 26.33 -17.34 -21.75
N LEU A 442 27.38 -17.39 -20.92
CA LEU A 442 28.37 -16.30 -20.80
C LEU A 442 29.19 -16.06 -22.07
N GLN A 443 29.47 -17.10 -22.86
CA GLN A 443 30.12 -16.94 -24.16
C GLN A 443 29.16 -16.34 -25.20
N ALA A 444 27.89 -16.76 -25.23
CA ALA A 444 26.89 -16.21 -26.14
C ALA A 444 26.61 -14.72 -25.87
N ASP A 445 26.58 -14.30 -24.60
CA ASP A 445 26.38 -12.90 -24.22
C ASP A 445 27.57 -12.02 -24.65
N LYS A 446 28.81 -12.52 -24.51
CA LYS A 446 30.01 -11.81 -24.98
C LYS A 446 30.07 -11.68 -26.50
N GLU A 447 29.71 -12.73 -27.23
CA GLU A 447 29.65 -12.69 -28.69
C GLU A 447 28.55 -11.72 -29.19
N ALA A 448 27.41 -11.67 -28.49
CA ALA A 448 26.33 -10.73 -28.80
C ALA A 448 26.73 -9.26 -28.54
N GLU A 449 27.47 -8.98 -27.46
CA GLU A 449 28.04 -7.65 -27.20
C GLU A 449 29.07 -7.23 -28.24
N GLU A 450 29.98 -8.13 -28.65
CA GLU A 450 30.98 -7.83 -29.68
C GLU A 450 30.32 -7.60 -31.06
N GLU A 451 29.29 -8.38 -31.41
CA GLU A 451 28.54 -8.17 -32.65
C GLU A 451 27.77 -6.84 -32.63
N ALA A 452 27.16 -6.48 -31.50
CA ALA A 452 26.49 -5.19 -31.32
C ALA A 452 27.48 -4.02 -31.45
N ALA A 453 28.67 -4.13 -30.87
CA ALA A 453 29.73 -3.13 -30.98
C ALA A 453 30.23 -2.98 -32.43
N ARG A 454 30.41 -4.09 -33.16
CA ARG A 454 30.79 -4.07 -34.59
C ARG A 454 29.73 -3.39 -35.46
N LYS A 455 28.44 -3.70 -35.26
CA LYS A 455 27.34 -3.06 -36.00
C LYS A 455 27.27 -1.55 -35.73
N LEU A 456 27.56 -1.12 -34.51
CA LEU A 456 27.62 0.30 -34.15
C LEU A 456 28.80 1.01 -34.85
N ALA A 457 29.97 0.37 -34.89
CA ALA A 457 31.15 0.89 -35.58
C ALA A 457 30.94 0.98 -37.11
N GLU A 458 30.31 -0.01 -37.73
CA GLU A 458 29.97 0.01 -39.15
C GLU A 458 28.94 1.09 -39.49
N ALA A 459 27.93 1.29 -38.64
CA ALA A 459 26.96 2.36 -38.80
C ALA A 459 27.60 3.76 -38.71
N GLU A 460 28.60 3.94 -37.83
CA GLU A 460 29.38 5.17 -37.76
C GLU A 460 30.29 5.39 -38.98
N ALA A 461 30.93 4.33 -39.48
CA ALA A 461 31.77 4.39 -40.68
C ALA A 461 30.92 4.76 -41.93
N ALA A 462 29.72 4.20 -42.07
CA ALA A 462 28.78 4.54 -43.14
C ALA A 462 28.30 6.01 -43.07
N LYS A 463 28.09 6.54 -41.87
CA LYS A 463 27.77 7.97 -41.64
C LYS A 463 28.94 8.90 -42.02
N LYS A 464 30.19 8.49 -41.77
CA LYS A 464 31.38 9.26 -42.16
C LYS A 464 31.61 9.24 -43.69
N ALA A 465 31.38 8.10 -44.35
CA ALA A 465 31.50 7.96 -45.81
C ALA A 465 30.46 8.81 -46.58
N SER A 466 29.20 8.83 -46.11
CA SER A 466 28.14 9.66 -46.70
C SER A 466 28.39 11.17 -46.55
N LYS A 467 28.95 11.62 -45.42
CA LYS A 467 29.42 13.02 -45.26
C LYS A 467 30.56 13.38 -46.23
N LYS A 468 31.49 12.47 -46.52
CA LYS A 468 32.60 12.71 -47.46
C LYS A 468 32.10 12.81 -48.92
N LYS A 469 31.13 11.99 -49.34
CA LYS A 469 30.47 12.10 -50.66
C LYS A 469 29.70 13.42 -50.83
N LYS A 470 29.01 13.89 -49.78
CA LYS A 470 28.26 15.17 -49.81
C LYS A 470 29.18 16.41 -49.88
N LYS A 471 30.42 16.31 -49.38
CA LYS A 471 31.43 17.39 -49.49
C LYS A 471 32.07 17.44 -50.89
N LYS A 472 32.26 16.30 -51.56
CA LYS A 472 32.80 16.21 -52.94
C LYS A 472 31.82 16.73 -54.01
N SER A 473 30.51 16.52 -53.85
CA SER A 473 29.50 17.08 -54.78
C SER A 473 29.35 18.60 -54.69
N LYS A 474 29.58 19.18 -53.50
CA LYS A 474 29.56 20.64 -53.29
C LYS A 474 30.79 21.36 -53.86
N GLY A 475 31.93 20.68 -53.98
CA GLY A 475 33.13 21.18 -54.66
C GLY A 475 33.00 21.24 -56.18
N LYS A 476 32.40 20.22 -56.80
CA LYS A 476 32.23 20.14 -58.27
C LYS A 476 31.20 21.14 -58.82
N LYS A 477 30.24 21.58 -58.00
CA LYS A 477 29.25 22.62 -58.35
C LYS A 477 29.79 24.06 -58.22
N LYS A 478 30.97 24.25 -57.61
CA LYS A 478 31.64 25.55 -57.49
C LYS A 478 32.64 25.80 -58.64
N SER A 479 33.19 24.75 -59.26
CA SER A 479 34.06 24.91 -60.44
C SER A 479 33.27 25.09 -61.75
N SER A 480 32.02 24.63 -61.82
CA SER A 480 31.17 24.85 -63.01
C SER A 480 30.46 26.21 -63.03
N LYS A 481 30.59 27.03 -61.97
CA LYS A 481 30.01 28.38 -61.89
C LYS A 481 31.07 29.49 -62.03
N ALA A 482 32.34 29.12 -62.22
CA ALA A 482 33.45 30.04 -62.45
C ALA A 482 33.93 30.03 -63.92
N ALA A 483 33.31 29.23 -64.79
CA ALA A 483 33.61 29.15 -66.23
C ALA A 483 32.50 29.75 -67.12
N ASP A 484 31.51 30.44 -66.52
CA ASP A 484 30.31 30.96 -67.20
C ASP A 484 30.00 32.40 -66.74
N ALA A 485 31.06 33.19 -66.51
CA ALA A 485 30.98 34.59 -66.10
C ALA A 485 32.03 35.47 -66.81
N ASP A 486 32.49 35.04 -68.00
CA ASP A 486 33.49 35.78 -68.80
C ASP A 486 33.09 35.88 -70.28
N VAL A 487 31.78 36.04 -70.56
CA VAL A 487 31.26 36.52 -71.86
C VAL A 487 29.94 37.25 -71.61
N ARG A 488 30.00 38.56 -71.35
CA ARG A 488 28.98 39.56 -71.71
C ARG A 488 29.32 40.91 -71.10
N ASP A 489 30.23 41.59 -71.76
CA ASP A 489 30.32 43.04 -71.76
C ASP A 489 30.55 43.43 -73.23
N GLU A 490 29.46 43.56 -73.97
CA GLU A 490 29.29 44.40 -75.18
C GLU A 490 27.81 44.33 -75.59
N LEU A 491 27.24 45.53 -75.79
CA LEU A 491 25.87 45.92 -76.22
C LEU A 491 24.82 46.11 -75.14
#